data_AF-A0A5C8JLK6-F1
#
_entry.id   AF-A0A5C8JLK6-F1
#
_cell.length_a   1.000
_cell.length_b   1.000
_cell.length_c   1.000
_cell.angle_alpha   90.00
_cell.angle_beta   90.00
_cell.angle_gamma   90.00
#
_symmetry.space_group_name_H-M   'P 1'
#
loop_
_entity.id
_entity.type
_entity.pdbx_description
1 polymer ?
#
loop_
_entity_poly.entity_id
_entity_poly.type
_entity_poly.pdbx_seq_one_letter_code
_entity_poly.pdbx_strand_id
1 'polypeptide(L)'
;MDQKIILSAQEKMLKANLVQFLEELTFEATKLFKHPHQSISSILDLKFGYGNSLILLENYSAPTLIIQYDFSSTPTYQIALEQMLLNQLRSIESISLIPAKEGTFYDLLISSNRDDIREKITYLSEATPAHDVVKIKDKIDTLKRQKSNI
;
A
#
# COMPACT_ATOMS: atom_id res chain seq x y z
N MET A 1 -6.11 -18.36 23.64
CA MET A 1 -5.29 -17.26 23.08
C MET A 1 -6.02 -15.97 23.42
N ASP A 2 -5.40 -15.07 24.18
CA ASP A 2 -6.10 -13.99 24.89
C ASP A 2 -6.61 -12.92 23.91
N GLN A 3 -7.93 -12.71 23.85
CA GLN A 3 -8.62 -11.82 22.91
C GLN A 3 -8.08 -10.38 22.98
N LYS A 4 -7.58 -9.98 24.15
CA LYS A 4 -6.90 -8.69 24.37
C LYS A 4 -5.60 -8.57 23.59
N ILE A 5 -4.84 -9.65 23.43
CA ILE A 5 -3.60 -9.65 22.64
C ILE A 5 -3.93 -9.37 21.18
N ILE A 6 -4.97 -10.02 20.63
CA ILE A 6 -5.40 -9.84 19.24
C ILE A 6 -5.86 -8.39 19.00
N LEU A 7 -6.67 -7.84 19.90
CA LEU A 7 -7.11 -6.43 19.81
C LEU A 7 -5.93 -5.46 19.87
N SER A 8 -4.97 -5.67 20.77
CA SER A 8 -3.78 -4.80 20.85
C SER A 8 -2.91 -4.88 19.61
N ALA A 9 -2.86 -6.04 18.94
CA ALA A 9 -2.16 -6.20 17.68
C ALA A 9 -2.89 -5.47 16.54
N GLN A 10 -4.23 -5.55 16.51
CA GLN A 10 -5.06 -4.84 15.53
C GLN A 10 -4.96 -3.31 15.68
N GLU A 11 -5.00 -2.78 16.90
CA GLU A 11 -4.86 -1.35 17.16
C GLU A 11 -3.51 -0.81 16.67
N LYS A 12 -2.43 -1.60 16.75
CA LYS A 12 -1.11 -1.22 16.22
C LYS A 12 -1.07 -1.16 14.69
N MET A 13 -2.03 -1.77 14.00
CA MET A 13 -2.13 -1.73 12.54
C MET A 13 -2.89 -0.49 12.05
N LEU A 14 -3.64 0.18 12.93
CA LEU A 14 -4.42 1.36 12.61
C LEU A 14 -3.62 2.64 12.86
N LYS A 15 -3.85 3.68 12.05
CA LYS A 15 -3.42 5.04 12.37
C LYS A 15 -4.12 5.56 13.63
N ALA A 16 -3.47 6.48 14.35
CA ALA A 16 -3.96 7.00 15.63
C ALA A 16 -5.38 7.59 15.56
N ASN A 17 -5.73 8.29 14.47
CA ASN A 17 -7.08 8.82 14.26
C ASN A 17 -8.14 7.73 14.09
N LEU A 18 -7.80 6.61 13.45
CA LEU A 18 -8.70 5.46 13.28
C LEU A 18 -8.86 4.67 14.59
N VAL A 19 -7.82 4.63 15.42
CA VAL A 19 -7.94 4.08 16.77
C VAL A 19 -8.94 4.90 17.60
N GLN A 20 -8.84 6.23 17.57
CA GLN A 20 -9.80 7.10 18.25
C GLN A 20 -11.23 6.91 17.71
N PHE A 21 -11.39 6.85 16.39
CA PHE A 21 -12.69 6.61 15.77
C PHE A 21 -13.27 5.23 16.13
N LEU A 22 -12.43 4.20 16.23
CA LEU A 22 -12.83 2.86 16.69
C LEU A 22 -13.37 2.90 18.12
N GLU A 23 -12.73 3.66 19.01
CA GLU A 23 -13.21 3.85 20.39
C GLU A 23 -14.57 4.55 20.41
N GLU A 24 -14.74 5.62 19.62
CA GLU A 24 -16.01 6.33 19.48
C GLU A 24 -17.13 5.43 18.92
N LEU A 25 -16.85 4.67 17.86
CA LEU A 25 -17.79 3.70 17.29
C LEU A 25 -18.21 2.63 18.30
N THR A 26 -17.24 2.09 19.04
CA THR A 26 -17.51 1.08 20.06
C THR A 26 -18.35 1.68 21.18
N PHE A 27 -18.04 2.91 21.61
CA PHE A 27 -18.81 3.61 22.63
C PHE A 27 -20.26 3.88 22.19
N GLU A 28 -20.48 4.42 20.99
CA GLU A 28 -21.83 4.66 20.47
C GLU A 28 -22.63 3.35 20.31
N ALA A 29 -22.00 2.29 19.83
CA ALA A 29 -22.62 0.97 19.78
C ALA A 29 -23.08 0.51 21.17
N THR A 30 -22.24 0.64 22.21
CA THR A 30 -22.63 0.24 23.57
C THR A 30 -23.82 1.03 24.13
N LYS A 31 -24.03 2.29 23.68
CA LYS A 31 -25.22 3.07 24.05
C LYS A 31 -26.49 2.56 23.38
N LEU A 32 -26.39 2.13 22.12
CA LEU A 32 -27.52 1.59 21.35
C LEU A 32 -27.95 0.21 21.85
N PHE A 33 -26.99 -0.58 22.36
CA PHE A 33 -27.23 -1.97 22.77
C PHE A 33 -27.63 -2.17 24.24
N LYS A 34 -28.25 -1.20 24.91
CA LYS A 34 -28.73 -1.31 26.32
C LYS A 34 -29.76 -2.43 26.55
N HIS A 35 -29.34 -3.68 26.50
CA HIS A 35 -30.10 -4.88 26.88
C HIS A 35 -29.39 -5.63 28.03
N PRO A 36 -30.15 -6.36 28.89
CA PRO A 36 -29.67 -6.78 30.21
C PRO A 36 -28.68 -7.95 30.23
N HIS A 37 -28.27 -8.48 29.07
CA HIS A 37 -27.54 -9.75 28.95
C HIS A 37 -26.29 -9.69 28.07
N GLN A 38 -25.69 -8.53 27.85
CA GLN A 38 -24.44 -8.46 27.09
C GLN A 38 -23.23 -8.83 27.95
N SER A 39 -22.56 -9.92 27.57
CA SER A 39 -21.24 -10.25 28.08
C SER A 39 -20.20 -9.28 27.52
N ILE A 40 -19.16 -9.00 28.31
CA ILE A 40 -17.98 -8.23 27.88
C ILE A 40 -17.40 -8.79 26.56
N SER A 41 -17.54 -10.10 26.32
CA SER A 41 -17.09 -10.74 25.06
C SER A 41 -17.76 -10.16 23.83
N SER A 42 -19.07 -9.86 23.86
CA SER A 42 -19.79 -9.36 22.69
C SER A 42 -19.35 -7.96 22.27
N ILE A 43 -18.93 -7.12 23.22
CA ILE A 43 -18.37 -5.79 22.95
C ILE A 43 -16.97 -5.92 22.36
N LEU A 44 -16.17 -6.87 22.84
CA LEU A 44 -14.83 -7.14 22.31
C LEU A 44 -14.90 -7.69 20.88
N ASP A 45 -15.84 -8.58 20.59
CA ASP A 45 -16.10 -9.11 19.24
C ASP A 45 -16.52 -8.00 18.28
N LEU A 46 -17.38 -7.08 18.74
CA LEU A 46 -17.81 -5.94 17.96
C LEU A 46 -16.64 -5.00 17.64
N LYS A 47 -15.84 -4.65 18.66
CA LYS A 47 -14.64 -3.82 18.48
C LYS A 47 -13.67 -4.46 17.49
N PHE A 48 -13.47 -5.78 17.59
CA PHE A 48 -12.63 -6.51 16.64
C PHE A 48 -13.18 -6.45 15.20
N GLY A 49 -14.50 -6.62 15.03
CA GLY A 49 -15.17 -6.49 13.74
C GLY A 49 -14.98 -5.11 13.12
N TYR A 50 -15.25 -4.04 13.89
CA TYR A 50 -15.05 -2.66 13.43
C TYR A 50 -13.59 -2.37 13.09
N GLY A 51 -12.64 -2.82 13.93
CA GLY A 51 -11.23 -2.64 13.65
C GLY A 51 -10.82 -3.27 12.31
N ASN A 52 -11.31 -4.47 11.99
CA ASN A 52 -11.03 -5.12 10.72
C ASN A 52 -11.63 -4.35 9.53
N SER A 53 -12.86 -3.84 9.68
CA SER A 53 -13.50 -3.01 8.65
C SER A 53 -12.73 -1.71 8.41
N LEU A 54 -12.22 -1.06 9.47
CA LEU A 54 -11.42 0.15 9.35
C LEU A 54 -10.08 -0.11 8.66
N ILE A 55 -9.39 -1.21 8.99
CA ILE A 55 -8.16 -1.63 8.29
C ILE A 55 -8.45 -1.85 6.79
N LEU A 56 -9.56 -2.51 6.45
CA LEU A 56 -9.93 -2.74 5.05
C LEU A 56 -10.22 -1.43 4.32
N LEU A 57 -10.98 -0.53 4.93
CA LEU A 57 -11.31 0.78 4.36
C LEU A 57 -10.07 1.65 4.15
N GLU A 58 -9.13 1.62 5.09
CA GLU A 58 -7.86 2.32 4.98
C GLU A 58 -7.04 1.79 3.79
N ASN A 59 -6.94 0.47 3.65
CA ASN A 59 -6.23 -0.14 2.51
C ASN A 59 -6.91 0.17 1.18
N TYR A 60 -8.24 0.15 1.13
CA TYR A 60 -8.99 0.48 -0.10
C TYR A 60 -8.87 1.95 -0.49
N SER A 61 -8.80 2.85 0.50
CA SER A 61 -8.69 4.29 0.28
C SER A 61 -7.25 4.77 0.08
N ALA A 62 -6.26 3.87 0.19
CA ALA A 62 -4.86 4.23 0.06
C ALA A 62 -4.59 4.81 -1.34
N PRO A 63 -3.95 5.99 -1.44
CA PRO A 63 -3.70 6.63 -2.71
C PRO A 63 -2.85 5.72 -3.61
N THR A 64 -3.36 5.42 -4.80
CA THR A 64 -2.65 4.58 -5.77
C THR A 64 -1.46 5.37 -6.33
N LEU A 65 -0.27 4.77 -6.32
CA LEU A 65 0.90 5.32 -7.00
C LEU A 65 0.86 4.98 -8.48
N ILE A 66 1.06 5.97 -9.35
CA ILE A 66 1.21 5.77 -10.78
C ILE A 66 2.70 5.55 -11.07
N ILE A 67 3.05 4.33 -11.47
CA ILE A 67 4.41 3.95 -11.83
C ILE A 67 4.46 3.74 -13.33
N GLN A 68 5.33 4.49 -13.99
CA GLN A 68 5.61 4.31 -15.41
C GLN A 68 6.86 3.48 -15.62
N TYR A 69 6.91 2.74 -16.72
CA TYR A 69 8.12 2.08 -17.18
C TYR A 69 8.43 2.43 -18.63
N ASP A 70 9.71 2.61 -18.93
CA ASP A 70 10.22 2.86 -20.27
C ASP A 70 11.51 2.08 -20.49
N PHE A 71 11.43 1.05 -21.34
CA PHE A 71 12.57 0.20 -21.67
C PHE A 71 12.98 0.31 -23.14
N SER A 72 12.59 1.40 -23.79
CA SER A 72 12.86 1.64 -25.22
C SER A 72 14.36 1.76 -25.54
N SER A 73 15.20 2.11 -24.56
CA SER A 73 16.66 2.17 -24.74
C SER A 73 17.35 0.81 -24.77
N THR A 74 16.66 -0.27 -24.39
CA THR A 74 17.20 -1.64 -24.40
C THR A 74 16.27 -2.59 -25.17
N PRO A 75 16.07 -2.36 -26.50
CA PRO A 75 15.02 -3.03 -27.28
C PRO A 75 15.14 -4.55 -27.30
N THR A 76 16.38 -5.09 -27.29
CA THR A 76 16.64 -6.53 -27.22
C THR A 76 16.07 -7.19 -25.97
N TYR A 77 16.08 -6.47 -24.84
CA TYR A 77 15.65 -6.99 -23.54
C TYR A 77 14.30 -6.43 -23.08
N GLN A 78 13.69 -5.53 -23.85
CA GLN A 78 12.48 -4.81 -23.48
C GLN A 78 11.39 -5.76 -22.95
N ILE A 79 10.97 -6.74 -23.74
CA ILE A 79 9.89 -7.67 -23.35
C ILE A 79 10.25 -8.46 -22.09
N ALA A 80 11.51 -8.89 -21.96
CA ALA A 80 11.95 -9.64 -20.79
C ALA A 80 11.93 -8.77 -19.52
N LEU A 81 12.39 -7.53 -19.61
CA LEU A 81 12.36 -6.57 -18.51
C LEU A 81 10.93 -6.19 -18.12
N GLU A 82 10.04 -5.98 -19.08
CA GLU A 82 8.61 -5.71 -18.83
C GLU A 82 7.96 -6.87 -18.06
N GLN A 83 8.08 -8.10 -18.57
CA GLN A 83 7.49 -9.27 -17.94
C GLN A 83 8.07 -9.51 -16.54
N MET A 84 9.38 -9.35 -16.38
CA MET A 84 10.00 -9.47 -15.08
C MET A 84 9.49 -8.40 -14.12
N LEU A 85 9.43 -7.13 -14.53
CA LEU A 85 8.98 -6.05 -13.68
C LEU A 85 7.52 -6.26 -13.25
N LEU A 86 6.65 -6.60 -14.20
CA LEU A 86 5.25 -6.93 -13.93
C LEU A 86 5.14 -8.05 -12.88
N ASN A 87 5.87 -9.14 -13.06
CA ASN A 87 5.85 -10.26 -12.12
C ASN A 87 6.40 -9.86 -10.73
N GLN A 88 7.44 -9.04 -10.68
CA GLN A 88 8.08 -8.63 -9.43
C GLN A 88 7.26 -7.63 -8.62
N LEU A 89 6.47 -6.79 -9.29
CA LEU A 89 5.66 -5.74 -8.66
C LEU A 89 4.17 -6.10 -8.51
N ARG A 90 3.68 -7.19 -9.13
CA ARG A 90 2.26 -7.59 -9.09
C ARG A 90 1.68 -7.73 -7.67
N SER A 91 2.48 -8.15 -6.71
CA SER A 91 2.02 -8.34 -5.32
C SER A 91 1.99 -7.06 -4.49
N ILE A 92 2.47 -5.94 -5.06
CA ILE A 92 2.50 -4.66 -4.36
C ILE A 92 1.14 -4.01 -4.55
N GLU A 93 0.42 -3.81 -3.45
CA GLU A 93 -0.89 -3.17 -3.48
C GLU A 93 -0.77 -1.66 -3.76
N SER A 94 -1.88 -1.02 -4.14
CA SER A 94 -1.96 0.45 -4.32
C SER A 94 -0.92 1.03 -5.27
N ILE A 95 -0.54 0.29 -6.31
CA ILE A 95 0.24 0.80 -7.44
C ILE A 95 -0.48 0.50 -8.76
N SER A 96 -0.31 1.39 -9.74
CA SER A 96 -0.70 1.19 -11.12
C SER A 96 0.57 1.22 -11.96
N LEU A 97 0.92 0.09 -12.57
CA LEU A 97 2.09 -0.04 -13.43
C LEU A 97 1.66 0.06 -14.89
N ILE A 98 2.13 1.09 -15.60
CA ILE A 98 1.75 1.39 -16.98
C ILE A 98 2.97 1.74 -17.85
N PRO A 99 2.92 1.52 -19.17
CA PRO A 99 3.96 2.04 -20.07
C PRO A 99 4.05 3.57 -19.99
N ALA A 100 5.25 4.11 -20.12
CA ALA A 100 5.46 5.55 -20.16
C ALA A 100 4.76 6.19 -21.37
N LYS A 101 4.12 7.34 -21.14
CA LYS A 101 3.44 8.12 -22.19
C LYS A 101 3.71 9.60 -21.98
N GLU A 102 4.04 10.30 -23.06
CA GLU A 102 4.29 11.74 -23.00
C GLU A 102 3.10 12.52 -22.43
N GLY A 103 3.39 13.53 -21.60
CA GLY A 103 2.39 14.42 -21.01
C GLY A 103 1.53 13.79 -19.91
N THR A 104 1.82 12.56 -19.48
CA THR A 104 1.08 11.92 -18.39
C THR A 104 1.81 12.05 -17.05
N PHE A 105 1.05 12.31 -15.99
CA PHE A 105 1.59 12.38 -14.64
C PHE A 105 1.97 10.98 -14.13
N TYR A 106 3.06 10.92 -13.38
CA TYR A 106 3.51 9.72 -12.68
C TYR A 106 4.17 10.08 -11.35
N ASP A 107 4.11 9.14 -10.40
CA ASP A 107 4.78 9.23 -9.11
C ASP A 107 6.23 8.67 -9.17
N LEU A 108 6.48 7.70 -10.05
CA LEU A 108 7.79 7.09 -10.30
C LEU A 108 7.92 6.67 -11.77
N LEU A 109 9.08 6.88 -12.38
CA LEU A 109 9.44 6.34 -13.69
C LEU A 109 10.58 5.33 -13.56
N ILE A 110 10.40 4.13 -14.10
CA ILE A 110 11.41 3.08 -14.16
C ILE A 110 11.96 3.05 -15.58
N SER A 111 13.24 3.39 -15.75
CA SER A 111 13.86 3.53 -17.08
C SER A 111 15.00 2.56 -17.26
N SER A 112 15.19 2.01 -18.46
CA SER A 112 16.45 1.33 -18.83
C SER A 112 17.48 2.28 -19.45
N ASN A 113 17.20 3.60 -19.45
CA ASN A 113 18.15 4.63 -19.84
C ASN A 113 18.77 5.28 -18.59
N ARG A 114 20.10 5.24 -18.46
CA ARG A 114 20.81 5.88 -17.33
C ARG A 114 20.85 7.40 -17.43
N ASP A 115 20.84 7.91 -18.66
CA ASP A 115 20.95 9.34 -18.97
C ASP A 115 19.57 9.97 -19.19
N ASP A 116 18.53 9.32 -18.68
CA ASP A 116 17.16 9.81 -18.77
C ASP A 116 16.99 11.08 -17.94
N ILE A 117 16.54 12.15 -18.60
CA ILE A 117 16.45 13.49 -18.01
C ILE A 117 15.09 13.77 -17.36
N ARG A 118 14.12 12.85 -17.48
CA ARG A 118 12.81 13.01 -16.85
C ARG A 118 12.95 13.02 -15.31
N GLU A 119 11.94 13.52 -14.62
CA GLU A 119 12.00 13.59 -13.15
C GLU A 119 11.59 12.27 -12.50
N LYS A 120 11.93 12.09 -11.21
CA LYS A 120 11.51 10.95 -10.37
C LYS A 120 11.82 9.58 -10.99
N ILE A 121 13.01 9.45 -11.57
CA ILE A 121 13.45 8.23 -12.24
C ILE A 121 14.13 7.26 -11.27
N THR A 122 13.98 5.97 -11.53
CA THR A 122 14.84 4.91 -11.03
C THR A 122 15.26 4.02 -12.20
N TYR A 123 16.55 3.69 -12.24
CA TYR A 123 17.12 2.89 -13.31
C TYR A 123 16.90 1.39 -13.07
N LEU A 124 16.56 0.65 -14.13
CA LEU A 124 16.54 -0.81 -14.15
C LEU A 124 17.55 -1.34 -15.16
N SER A 125 18.59 -2.01 -14.66
CA SER A 125 19.62 -2.62 -15.50
C SER A 125 19.19 -3.97 -16.07
N GLU A 126 19.55 -4.23 -17.32
CA GLU A 126 19.53 -5.58 -17.90
C GLU A 126 20.60 -6.51 -17.29
N ALA A 127 21.72 -5.95 -16.80
CA ALA A 127 22.83 -6.73 -16.24
C ALA A 127 22.57 -7.20 -14.80
N THR A 128 21.84 -6.42 -14.01
CA THR A 128 21.62 -6.67 -12.57
C THR A 128 20.16 -6.43 -12.13
N PRO A 129 19.17 -6.95 -12.86
CA PRO A 129 17.78 -6.55 -12.67
C PRO A 129 17.22 -6.93 -11.29
N ALA A 130 17.63 -8.08 -10.72
CA ALA A 130 17.14 -8.53 -9.42
C ALA A 130 17.49 -7.56 -8.29
N HIS A 131 18.72 -7.02 -8.30
CA HIS A 131 19.17 -6.04 -7.31
C HIS A 131 18.45 -4.70 -7.47
N ASP A 132 18.27 -4.25 -8.71
CA ASP A 132 17.61 -2.98 -9.00
C ASP A 132 16.12 -3.03 -8.64
N VAL A 133 15.46 -4.18 -8.81
CA VAL A 133 14.09 -4.42 -8.36
C VAL A 133 13.94 -4.25 -6.85
N VAL A 134 14.91 -4.67 -6.04
CA VAL A 134 14.87 -4.45 -4.58
C VAL A 134 14.84 -2.95 -4.29
N LYS A 135 15.71 -2.17 -4.94
CA LYS A 135 15.73 -0.71 -4.78
C LYS A 135 14.43 -0.04 -5.24
N ILE A 136 13.84 -0.53 -6.34
CA ILE A 136 12.55 -0.06 -6.84
C ILE A 136 11.46 -0.30 -5.77
N LYS A 137 11.43 -1.49 -5.16
CA LYS A 137 10.47 -1.80 -4.08
C LYS A 137 10.62 -0.87 -2.88
N ASP A 138 11.84 -0.66 -2.41
CA ASP A 138 12.12 0.26 -1.30
C ASP A 138 11.69 1.70 -1.63
N LYS A 139 11.89 2.13 -2.88
CA LYS A 139 11.48 3.44 -3.36
C LYS A 139 9.96 3.59 -3.40
N ILE A 140 9.25 2.56 -3.87
CA ILE A 140 7.78 2.51 -3.87
C ILE A 140 7.25 2.64 -2.44
N ASP A 141 7.80 1.89 -1.50
CA ASP A 141 7.37 1.94 -0.09
C ASP A 141 7.60 3.33 0.52
N THR A 142 8.71 3.98 0.18
CA THR A 142 8.98 5.36 0.58
C THR A 142 7.94 6.33 0.02
N LEU A 143 7.61 6.21 -1.28
CA LEU A 143 6.61 7.05 -1.94
C LEU A 143 5.20 6.83 -1.36
N LYS A 144 4.85 5.58 -1.03
CA LYS A 144 3.57 5.27 -0.37
C LYS A 144 3.44 5.98 0.97
N ARG A 145 4.49 5.95 1.80
CA ARG A 145 4.50 6.64 3.09
C ARG A 145 4.38 8.15 2.93
N GLN A 146 5.03 8.73 1.93
CA GLN A 146 4.95 10.16 1.65
C GLN A 146 3.54 10.56 1.19
N LYS A 147 2.93 9.80 0.28
CA LYS A 147 1.61 10.08 -0.28
C LYS A 147 0.48 9.85 0.73
N SER A 148 0.65 8.90 1.65
CA SER A 148 -0.32 8.60 2.72
C SER A 148 -0.23 9.51 3.96
N ASN A 149 0.80 10.37 4.03
CA ASN A 149 1.00 11.38 5.07
C ASN A 149 0.49 12.79 4.64
N ILE A 150 -0.06 12.89 3.43
CA ILE A 150 -0.79 14.05 2.91
C ILE A 150 -2.28 13.73 3.06
#